data_AF-A0A0P7W3C3-F1
#
_entry.id   AF-A0A0P7W3C3-F1
#
_cell.length_a   1.000
_cell.length_b   1.000
_cell.length_c   1.000
_cell.angle_alpha   90.00
_cell.angle_beta   90.00
_cell.angle_gamma   90.00
#
_symmetry.space_group_name_H-M   'P 1'
#
loop_
_entity.id
_entity.type
_entity.pdbx_description
1 polymer ?
#
loop_
_entity_poly.entity_id
_entity_poly.type
_entity_poly.pdbx_seq_one_letter_code
_entity_poly.pdbx_strand_id
1 'polypeptide(L)' 'MSSTPDVSGVAALAICESLLLALNDRNILPVHEIVGILRDAAAAHSNDPGEDGKAELHAAVAALINDILAGGNSVRRR' A
#
# COMPACT_ATOMS: atom_id res chain seq x y z
N MET A 1 -5.47 13.03 -20.36
CA MET A 1 -4.11 12.56 -20.68
C MET A 1 -4.09 11.06 -20.51
N SER A 2 -3.75 10.30 -21.56
CA SER A 2 -3.57 8.85 -21.45
C SER A 2 -2.21 8.60 -20.82
N SER A 3 -2.17 8.49 -19.49
CA SER A 3 -0.99 8.01 -18.80
C SER A 3 -0.88 6.51 -19.10
N THR A 4 0.10 6.13 -19.90
CA THR A 4 0.55 4.73 -19.92
C THR A 4 0.77 4.30 -18.47
N PRO A 5 0.17 3.18 -18.02
CA PRO A 5 0.42 2.70 -16.67
C PRO A 5 1.93 2.60 -16.45
N ASP A 6 2.41 3.09 -15.32
CA ASP A 6 3.79 2.83 -14.91
C ASP A 6 3.91 1.31 -14.68
N VAL A 7 4.40 0.61 -15.71
CA VAL A 7 4.48 -0.86 -15.73
C VAL A 7 5.29 -1.36 -14.54
N SER A 8 6.33 -0.62 -14.14
CA SER A 8 7.14 -0.93 -12.97
C SER A 8 6.33 -0.79 -11.68
N GLY A 9 5.58 0.30 -11.53
CA GLY A 9 4.70 0.50 -10.38
C GLY A 9 3.61 -0.57 -10.25
N VAL A 10 2.95 -0.92 -11.36
CA VAL A 10 1.92 -1.97 -11.38
C VAL A 10 2.52 -3.34 -11.06
N ALA A 11 3.70 -3.67 -11.60
CA ALA A 11 4.38 -4.92 -11.30
C ALA A 11 4.81 -5.01 -9.82
N ALA A 12 5.35 -3.91 -9.26
CA ALA A 12 5.74 -3.86 -7.85
C ALA A 12 4.54 -4.08 -6.92
N LEU A 13 3.39 -3.43 -7.21
CA LEU A 13 2.17 -3.61 -6.43
C LEU A 13 1.70 -5.07 -6.47
N ALA A 14 1.63 -5.68 -7.66
CA ALA A 14 1.18 -7.07 -7.82
C ALA A 14 2.08 -8.08 -7.09
N ILE A 15 3.41 -7.85 -7.08
CA ILE A 15 4.37 -8.66 -6.33
C ILE A 15 4.12 -8.54 -4.82
N CYS A 16 3.97 -7.31 -4.32
CA CYS A 16 3.71 -7.07 -2.90
C CYS A 16 2.36 -7.66 -2.46
N GLU A 17 1.30 -7.52 -3.24
CA GLU A 17 0.00 -8.14 -2.96
C GLU A 17 0.10 -9.66 -2.89
N SER A 18 0.77 -10.29 -3.86
CA SER A 18 0.98 -11.73 -3.89
C SER A 18 1.76 -12.23 -2.67
N LEU A 19 2.76 -11.45 -2.22
CA LEU A 19 3.53 -11.75 -1.02
C LEU A 19 2.67 -11.66 0.25
N LEU A 20 1.91 -10.57 0.42
CA LEU A 20 1.03 -10.39 1.58
C LEU A 20 -0.04 -11.49 1.67
N LEU A 21 -0.62 -11.87 0.53
CA LEU A 21 -1.55 -13.00 0.45
C LEU A 21 -0.89 -14.31 0.87
N ALA A 22 0.30 -14.62 0.34
CA ALA A 22 1.03 -15.85 0.69
C ALA A 22 1.41 -15.91 2.18
N LEU A 23 1.75 -14.77 2.79
CA LEU A 23 2.06 -14.69 4.22
C LEU A 23 0.80 -14.88 5.08
N ASN A 24 -0.33 -14.31 4.68
CA ASN A 24 -1.62 -14.50 5.34
C ASN A 24 -2.10 -15.95 5.25
N ASP A 25 -2.04 -16.55 4.05
CA ASP A 25 -2.50 -17.92 3.81
C ASP A 25 -1.72 -18.97 4.62
N ARG A 26 -0.45 -18.67 4.92
CA ARG A 26 0.41 -19.50 5.77
C ARG A 26 0.33 -19.14 7.25
N ASN A 27 -0.54 -18.21 7.63
CA ASN A 27 -0.69 -17.69 8.99
C ASN A 27 0.63 -17.16 9.60
N ILE A 28 1.52 -16.64 8.75
CA ILE A 28 2.79 -15.99 9.14
C ILE A 28 2.51 -14.54 9.49
N LEU A 29 1.65 -13.88 8.71
CA LEU A 29 1.26 -12.49 8.90
C LEU A 29 -0.27 -12.39 8.78
N PRO A 30 -1.01 -12.51 9.89
CA PRO A 30 -2.47 -12.47 9.87
C PRO A 30 -3.00 -11.14 9.33
N VAL A 31 -4.24 -11.15 8.82
CA VAL A 31 -4.93 -9.97 8.24
C VAL A 31 -4.78 -8.69 9.08
N HIS A 32 -4.93 -8.78 10.40
CA HIS A 32 -4.87 -7.60 11.27
C HIS A 32 -3.47 -6.99 11.35
N GLU A 33 -2.42 -7.80 11.24
CA GLU A 33 -1.03 -7.32 11.18
C GLU A 33 -0.73 -6.69 9.82
N ILE A 34 -1.23 -7.27 8.71
CA ILE A 34 -1.14 -6.65 7.38
C ILE A 34 -1.81 -5.27 7.37
N VAL A 35 -3.02 -5.17 7.93
CA VAL A 35 -3.73 -3.89 8.05
C VAL A 35 -2.96 -2.91 8.93
N GLY A 36 -2.33 -3.38 10.01
CA GLY A 36 -1.46 -2.58 10.86
C GLY A 36 -0.29 -1.97 10.08
N ILE A 37 0.46 -2.81 9.35
CA ILE A 37 1.60 -2.38 8.52
C ILE A 37 1.19 -1.31 7.50
N LEU A 38 0.07 -1.52 6.81
CA LEU A 38 -0.41 -0.55 5.82
C LEU A 38 -0.84 0.77 6.48
N ARG A 39 -1.47 0.74 7.66
CA ARG A 39 -1.81 1.95 8.41
C ARG A 39 -0.57 2.70 8.87
N ASP A 40 0.43 1.98 9.37
CA ASP A 40 1.70 2.57 9.81
C ASP A 40 2.42 3.22 8.63
N ALA A 41 2.43 2.57 7.45
CA ALA A 41 2.99 3.14 6.23
C ALA A 41 2.23 4.40 5.78
N ALA A 42 0.89 4.37 5.77
CA ALA A 42 0.09 5.55 5.44
C ALA A 42 0.35 6.70 6.42
N ALA A 43 0.43 6.40 7.72
CA ALA A 43 0.71 7.39 8.76
C ALA A 43 2.11 8.01 8.58
N ALA A 44 3.13 7.19 8.33
CA ALA A 44 4.50 7.64 8.09
C ALA A 44 4.58 8.62 6.91
N HIS A 45 3.93 8.30 5.79
CA HIS A 45 3.87 9.21 4.65
C HIS A 45 3.01 10.45 4.92
N SER A 46 1.87 10.33 5.61
CA SER A 46 1.01 11.48 5.89
C SER A 46 1.61 12.50 6.88
N ASN A 47 2.49 12.03 7.76
CA ASN A 47 3.16 12.85 8.77
C ASN A 47 4.52 13.38 8.32
N ASP A 48 4.98 13.00 7.12
CA ASP A 48 6.24 13.49 6.57
C ASP A 48 6.05 14.94 6.07
N PRO A 49 6.75 15.93 6.67
CA PRO A 49 6.65 17.32 6.24
C PRO A 49 7.20 17.56 4.82
N GLY A 50 7.86 16.57 4.20
CA GLY A 50 8.41 16.66 2.86
C GLY A 50 9.58 17.63 2.80
N GLU A 51 10.44 17.64 3.82
CA GLU A 51 11.68 18.42 3.86
C GLU A 51 12.64 18.06 2.71
N ASP A 52 12.43 16.90 2.08
CA ASP A 52 13.10 16.45 0.87
C ASP A 52 12.53 17.05 -0.43
N GLY A 53 11.55 17.95 -0.32
CA GLY A 53 10.85 18.58 -1.43
C GLY A 53 9.75 17.73 -2.06
N LYS A 54 9.35 16.61 -1.45
CA LYS A 54 8.39 15.66 -2.02
C LYS A 54 7.08 15.53 -1.25
N ALA A 55 6.68 16.56 -0.50
CA ALA A 55 5.44 16.56 0.29
C ALA A 55 4.21 16.04 -0.50
N GLU A 56 4.07 16.43 -1.76
CA GLU A 56 2.97 15.97 -2.63
C GLU A 56 3.03 14.46 -2.92
N LEU A 57 4.23 13.90 -3.11
CA LEU A 57 4.41 12.46 -3.28
C LEU A 57 4.04 11.72 -2.00
N HIS A 58 4.49 12.19 -0.84
CA HIS A 58 4.15 11.59 0.45
C HIS A 58 2.63 11.59 0.68
N ALA A 59 1.96 12.72 0.41
CA ALA A 59 0.50 12.81 0.48
C ALA A 59 -0.20 11.84 -0.49
N ALA A 60 0.26 11.76 -1.74
CA ALA A 60 -0.30 10.85 -2.74
C ALA A 60 -0.11 9.37 -2.38
N VAL A 61 1.05 9.00 -1.82
CA VAL A 61 1.32 7.64 -1.34
C VAL A 61 0.39 7.28 -0.17
N ALA A 62 0.25 8.17 0.81
CA ALA A 62 -0.66 7.96 1.93
C ALA A 62 -2.12 7.78 1.47
N ALA A 63 -2.57 8.59 0.50
CA ALA A 63 -3.91 8.46 -0.08
C ALA A 63 -4.10 7.10 -0.76
N LEU A 64 -3.14 6.68 -1.60
CA LEU A 64 -3.21 5.40 -2.30
C LEU A 64 -3.26 4.19 -1.35
N ILE A 65 -2.48 4.21 -0.27
CA ILE A 65 -2.50 3.14 0.74
C ILE A 65 -3.87 3.08 1.44
N ASN A 66 -4.46 4.24 1.75
CA ASN A 66 -5.81 4.30 2.33
C ASN A 66 -6.88 3.78 1.38
N ASP A 67 -6.74 4.04 0.07
CA ASP A 67 -7.65 3.48 -0.94
C ASP A 67 -7.53 1.95 -1.04
N ILE A 68 -6.31 1.39 -0.95
CA ILE A 68 -6.07 -0.06 -0.91
C ILE A 68 -6.74 -0.68 0.34
N LEU A 69 -6.61 -0.03 1.50
CA LEU A 69 -7.27 -0.43 2.74
C LEU A 69 -8.81 -0.39 2.62
N ALA A 70 -9.36 0.66 2.00
CA ALA A 70 -10.80 0.84 1.81
C ALA A 70 -11.39 -0.15 0.81
N GLY A 71 -10.66 -0.44 -0.28
CA GLY A 71 -11.06 -1.38 -1.32
C GLY A 71 -11.07 -2.84 -0.88
N GLY A 72 -10.46 -3.17 0.28
CA GLY A 72 -10.37 -4.55 0.77
C GLY A 72 -9.47 -5.44 -0.09
N ASN A 73 -8.67 -4.84 -0.97
CA ASN A 73 -7.70 -5.55 -1.83
C ASN A 73 -6.50 -6.07 -1.03
N SER A 74 -6.22 -5.52 0.14
CA SER A 74 -5.05 -5.88 0.94
C SER A 74 -5.03 -7.34 1.37
N VAL A 75 -6.21 -7.97 1.57
CA VAL A 75 -6.35 -9.39 1.90
C VAL A 75 -7.76 -9.83 1.51
N ARG A 76 -7.95 -10.45 0.34
CA ARG A 76 -9.29 -10.77 -0.20
C ARG A 76 -10.18 -11.45 0.85
N ARG A 77 -11.30 -10.78 1.19
CA ARG A 77 -12.37 -11.33 2.03
C ARG A 77 -13.11 -12.42 1.26
N ARG A 78 -13.05 -13.66 1.73
CA ARG A 78 -14.11 -14.63 1.46
C ARG A 78 -15.27 -14.36 2.41
#